data_AF-A0A0B7INL8-F1
#
_entry.id   AF-A0A0B7INL8-F1
#
_cell.length_a   1.000
_cell.length_b   1.000
_cell.length_c   1.000
_cell.angle_alpha   90.00
_cell.angle_beta   90.00
_cell.angle_gamma   90.00
#
_symmetry.space_group_name_H-M   'P 1'
#
loop_
_entity.id
_entity.type
_entity.pdbx_description
1 polymer ?
#
loop_
_entity_poly.entity_id
_entity_poly.type
_entity_poly.pdbx_seq_one_letter_code
_entity_poly.pdbx_strand_id
1 'polypeptide(L)'
;MRKKNSMEKLENEFYNSLKEMEHLAISIDFEGFANIFRKGCKILENQDISIKERLIKAYNITNVFGGMGSWNDSPPCYAHAKGIIEKYYFLTDQFYEIRKKVELILNENG
;
A
#
# COMPACT_ATOMS: atom_id res chain seq x y z
N MET A 1 -23.12 10.94 7.43
CA MET A 1 -22.70 9.83 8.32
C MET A 1 -22.19 8.59 7.57
N ARG A 2 -22.97 7.96 6.66
CA ARG A 2 -22.54 6.71 5.97
C ARG A 2 -21.24 6.79 5.15
N LYS A 3 -21.02 7.87 4.37
CA LYS A 3 -19.79 8.04 3.56
C LYS A 3 -18.51 8.28 4.40
N LYS A 4 -18.62 9.01 5.52
CA LYS A 4 -17.48 9.30 6.42
C LYS A 4 -16.93 8.02 7.05
N ASN A 5 -17.82 7.18 7.59
CA ASN A 5 -17.44 5.87 8.15
C ASN A 5 -16.83 4.92 7.10
N SER A 6 -17.21 5.06 5.83
CA SER A 6 -16.62 4.26 4.74
C SER A 6 -15.19 4.67 4.42
N MET A 7 -14.86 5.97 4.46
CA MET A 7 -13.50 6.46 4.22
C MET A 7 -12.57 6.15 5.40
N GLU A 8 -13.04 6.29 6.64
CA GLU A 8 -12.28 5.90 7.83
C GLU A 8 -11.96 4.41 7.82
N LYS A 9 -12.93 3.57 7.44
CA LYS A 9 -12.69 2.12 7.27
C LYS A 9 -11.64 1.84 6.19
N LEU A 10 -11.74 2.49 5.04
CA LEU A 10 -10.78 2.30 3.96
C LEU A 10 -9.38 2.80 4.32
N GLU A 11 -9.27 3.93 5.02
CA GLU A 11 -7.99 4.43 5.55
C GLU A 11 -7.31 3.39 6.45
N ASN A 12 -8.06 2.78 7.36
CA ASN A 12 -7.54 1.73 8.23
C ASN A 12 -7.12 0.46 7.44
N GLU A 13 -7.93 0.04 6.45
CA GLU A 13 -7.57 -1.08 5.55
C GLU A 13 -6.27 -0.76 4.78
N PHE A 14 -6.13 0.47 4.29
CA PHE A 14 -4.95 0.89 3.55
C PHE A 14 -3.72 1.00 4.43
N TYR A 15 -3.85 1.52 5.64
CA TYR A 15 -2.78 1.53 6.64
C TYR A 15 -2.28 0.12 6.95
N ASN A 16 -3.19 -0.82 7.24
CA ASN A 16 -2.83 -2.19 7.58
C ASN A 16 -2.12 -2.91 6.42
N SER A 17 -2.61 -2.75 5.19
CA SER A 17 -1.93 -3.33 4.03
C SER A 17 -0.56 -2.72 3.78
N LEU A 18 -0.36 -1.41 4.00
CA LEU A 18 0.98 -0.79 3.95
C LEU A 18 1.92 -1.37 5.00
N LYS A 19 1.44 -1.64 6.22
CA LYS A 19 2.23 -2.31 7.28
C LYS A 19 2.60 -3.74 6.89
N GLU A 20 1.68 -4.49 6.29
CA GLU A 20 1.97 -5.85 5.79
C GLU A 20 3.00 -5.83 4.66
N MET A 21 2.87 -4.90 3.72
CA MET A 21 3.82 -4.71 2.61
C MET A 21 5.19 -4.24 3.09
N GLU A 22 5.26 -3.37 4.11
CA GLU A 22 6.53 -3.01 4.76
C GLU A 22 7.25 -4.25 5.31
N HIS A 23 6.54 -5.06 6.11
CA HIS A 23 7.12 -6.27 6.68
C HIS A 23 7.51 -7.29 5.61
N LEU A 24 6.69 -7.43 4.55
CA LEU A 24 7.02 -8.28 3.42
C LEU A 24 8.31 -7.82 2.75
N ALA A 25 8.43 -6.53 2.41
CA ALA A 25 9.63 -5.96 1.79
C ALA A 25 10.89 -6.17 2.63
N ILE A 26 10.81 -5.99 3.95
CA ILE A 26 11.93 -6.30 4.87
C ILE A 26 12.29 -7.78 4.79
N SER A 27 11.30 -8.68 4.80
CA SER A 27 11.55 -10.13 4.82
C SER A 27 12.22 -10.68 3.55
N ILE A 28 12.18 -9.92 2.46
CA ILE A 28 12.84 -10.26 1.18
C ILE A 28 14.04 -9.36 0.87
N ASP A 29 14.53 -8.59 1.85
CA ASP A 29 15.71 -7.72 1.75
C ASP A 29 15.55 -6.49 0.82
N PHE A 30 14.32 -5.97 0.67
CA PHE A 30 14.00 -4.79 -0.13
C PHE A 30 13.69 -3.55 0.73
N GLU A 31 14.68 -3.06 1.48
CA GLU A 31 14.51 -1.92 2.40
C GLU A 31 14.05 -0.63 1.69
N GLY A 32 14.41 -0.45 0.42
CA GLY A 32 13.93 0.68 -0.40
C GLY A 32 12.40 0.71 -0.50
N PHE A 33 11.77 -0.44 -0.76
CA PHE A 33 10.30 -0.55 -0.78
C PHE A 33 9.71 -0.48 0.62
N ALA A 34 10.35 -1.09 1.61
CA ALA A 34 9.92 -0.98 3.01
C ALA A 34 9.81 0.50 3.45
N ASN A 35 10.78 1.33 3.07
CA ASN A 35 10.76 2.77 3.34
C ASN A 35 9.62 3.51 2.61
N ILE A 36 9.28 3.09 1.38
CA ILE A 36 8.12 3.65 0.65
C ILE A 36 6.82 3.37 1.40
N PHE A 37 6.59 2.13 1.81
CA PHE A 37 5.39 1.75 2.57
C PHE A 37 5.31 2.44 3.92
N ARG A 38 6.44 2.51 4.64
CA ARG A 38 6.56 3.25 5.91
C ARG A 38 6.21 4.73 5.78
N LYS A 39 6.63 5.39 4.69
CA LYS A 39 6.25 6.78 4.40
C LYS A 39 4.74 6.90 4.17
N GLY A 40 4.14 5.93 3.46
CA GLY A 40 2.68 5.84 3.29
C GLY A 40 1.94 5.80 4.63
N CYS A 41 2.37 4.93 5.56
CA CYS A 41 1.81 4.85 6.91
C CYS A 41 1.87 6.19 7.65
N LYS A 42 3.03 6.85 7.64
CA LYS A 42 3.21 8.16 8.30
C LYS A 42 2.29 9.25 7.75
N ILE A 43 1.95 9.19 6.46
CA ILE A 43 0.99 10.11 5.84
C ILE A 43 -0.43 9.82 6.34
N LEU A 44 -0.82 8.56 6.44
CA LEU A 44 -2.14 8.16 6.96
C LEU A 44 -2.31 8.46 8.46
N GLU A 45 -1.22 8.53 9.22
CA GLU A 45 -1.24 8.92 10.63
C GLU A 45 -1.40 10.44 10.85
N ASN A 46 -1.17 11.27 9.83
CA ASN A 46 -1.13 12.73 9.96
C ASN A 46 -2.52 13.36 10.18
N GLN A 47 -2.87 13.62 11.45
CA GLN A 47 -4.18 14.18 11.82
C GLN A 47 -4.37 15.67 11.45
N ASP A 48 -3.34 16.36 10.96
CA ASP A 48 -3.43 17.78 10.58
C ASP A 48 -4.10 17.99 9.22
N ILE A 49 -4.26 16.93 8.42
CA ILE A 49 -4.90 16.96 7.10
C ILE A 49 -6.11 16.02 7.02
N SER A 50 -7.02 16.28 6.08
CA SER A 50 -8.22 15.47 5.91
C SER A 50 -7.93 14.03 5.49
N ILE A 51 -8.79 13.08 5.84
CA ILE A 51 -8.70 11.66 5.41
C ILE A 51 -8.53 11.55 3.88
N LYS A 52 -9.28 12.34 3.11
CA LYS A 52 -9.19 12.34 1.64
C LYS A 52 -7.77 12.73 1.19
N GLU A 53 -7.20 13.77 1.78
CA GLU A 53 -5.86 14.23 1.45
C GLU A 53 -4.78 13.21 1.86
N ARG A 54 -4.94 12.56 3.02
CA ARG A 54 -4.08 11.45 3.46
C ARG A 54 -4.09 10.29 2.46
N LEU A 55 -5.29 9.85 2.06
CA LEU A 55 -5.46 8.77 1.08
C LEU A 55 -4.80 9.12 -0.26
N ILE A 56 -4.98 10.34 -0.79
CA ILE A 56 -4.34 10.79 -2.04
C ILE A 56 -2.82 10.73 -1.92
N LYS A 57 -2.26 11.35 -0.87
CA LYS A 57 -0.81 11.43 -0.67
C LYS A 57 -0.19 10.03 -0.47
N ALA A 58 -0.81 9.18 0.34
CA ALA A 58 -0.37 7.82 0.56
C ALA A 58 -0.50 6.96 -0.70
N TYR A 59 -1.59 7.08 -1.46
CA TYR A 59 -1.79 6.38 -2.73
C TYR A 59 -0.69 6.70 -3.74
N ASN A 60 -0.36 7.99 -3.88
CA ASN A 60 0.65 8.47 -4.83
C ASN A 60 2.05 8.00 -4.47
N ILE A 61 2.48 8.15 -3.21
CA ILE A 61 3.84 7.79 -2.81
C ILE A 61 4.08 6.29 -2.80
N THR A 62 3.03 5.49 -2.62
CA THR A 62 3.10 4.02 -2.62
C THR A 62 2.74 3.41 -3.98
N ASN A 63 2.78 4.20 -5.05
CA ASN A 63 2.62 3.69 -6.41
C ASN A 63 3.88 2.94 -6.86
N VAL A 64 4.00 1.69 -6.41
CA VAL A 64 5.16 0.82 -6.63
C VAL A 64 4.94 -0.18 -7.78
N PHE A 65 3.78 -0.10 -8.45
CA PHE A 65 3.39 -1.00 -9.52
C PHE A 65 3.68 -0.39 -10.89
N GLY A 66 4.25 -1.19 -11.79
CA GLY A 66 4.57 -0.80 -13.15
C GLY A 66 5.90 -0.04 -13.30
N GLY A 67 6.44 -0.02 -14.51
CA GLY A 67 7.74 0.57 -14.82
C GLY A 67 8.93 -0.34 -14.49
N MET A 68 10.14 0.14 -14.79
CA MET A 68 11.39 -0.56 -14.48
C MET A 68 11.79 -0.35 -13.01
N GLY A 69 12.20 -1.41 -12.34
CA GLY A 69 12.48 -1.41 -10.91
C GLY A 69 11.20 -1.46 -10.06
N SER A 70 10.09 -1.95 -10.61
CA SER A 70 8.81 -2.04 -9.91
C SER A 70 8.81 -3.13 -8.84
N TRP A 71 7.80 -3.11 -7.97
CA TRP A 71 7.57 -4.16 -6.98
C TRP A 71 7.47 -5.55 -7.62
N ASN A 72 6.96 -5.65 -8.85
CA ASN A 72 6.76 -6.94 -9.52
C ASN A 72 7.98 -7.44 -10.30
N ASP A 73 9.11 -6.70 -10.29
CA ASP A 73 10.28 -7.03 -11.09
C ASP A 73 11.17 -8.05 -10.38
N SER A 74 11.99 -7.58 -9.43
CA SER A 74 12.94 -8.40 -8.67
C SER A 74 12.36 -9.04 -7.41
N PRO A 75 11.45 -8.40 -6.64
CA PRO A 75 10.91 -8.97 -5.40
C PRO A 75 10.36 -10.41 -5.47
N PRO A 76 9.63 -10.84 -6.52
CA PRO A 76 9.13 -12.21 -6.58
C PRO A 76 10.24 -13.29 -6.54
N CYS A 77 11.37 -13.04 -7.21
CA CYS A 77 12.49 -13.98 -7.24
C CYS A 77 13.11 -14.16 -5.83
N TYR A 78 13.22 -13.07 -5.06
CA TYR A 78 13.73 -13.12 -3.70
C TYR A 78 12.74 -13.78 -2.74
N ALA A 79 11.44 -13.52 -2.91
CA ALA A 79 10.39 -14.21 -2.16
C ALA A 79 10.44 -15.73 -2.40
N HIS A 80 10.68 -16.16 -3.65
CA HIS A 80 10.90 -17.56 -3.99
C HIS A 80 12.14 -18.13 -3.29
N ALA A 81 13.28 -17.43 -3.37
CA ALA A 81 14.53 -17.86 -2.71
C ALA A 81 14.41 -17.97 -1.19
N LYS A 82 13.54 -17.18 -0.56
CA LYS A 82 13.25 -17.23 0.88
C LYS A 82 12.12 -18.21 1.26
N GLY A 83 11.51 -18.89 0.29
CA GLY A 83 10.41 -19.85 0.53
C GLY A 83 9.07 -19.22 0.93
N ILE A 84 8.84 -17.94 0.59
CA ILE A 84 7.62 -17.19 0.98
C ILE A 84 6.84 -16.64 -0.23
N ILE A 85 7.01 -17.25 -1.41
CA ILE A 85 6.40 -16.78 -2.66
C ILE A 85 4.86 -16.72 -2.61
N GLU A 86 4.21 -17.68 -1.95
CA GLU A 86 2.75 -17.68 -1.79
C GLU A 86 2.28 -16.48 -0.95
N LYS A 87 2.98 -16.21 0.15
CA LYS A 87 2.72 -15.03 1.00
C LYS A 87 2.96 -13.74 0.24
N TYR A 88 4.00 -13.69 -0.59
CA TYR A 88 4.29 -12.55 -1.45
C TYR A 88 3.11 -12.24 -2.38
N TYR A 89 2.62 -13.24 -3.12
CA TYR A 89 1.49 -13.04 -4.04
C TYR A 89 0.21 -12.65 -3.30
N PHE A 90 -0.11 -13.36 -2.21
CA PHE A 90 -1.29 -13.07 -1.40
C PHE A 90 -1.31 -11.61 -0.91
N LEU A 91 -0.23 -11.13 -0.29
CA LEU A 91 -0.17 -9.76 0.24
C LEU A 91 -0.11 -8.71 -0.87
N THR A 92 0.60 -9.00 -1.97
CA THR A 92 0.66 -8.09 -3.13
C THR A 92 -0.72 -7.91 -3.77
N ASP A 93 -1.48 -9.00 -3.92
CA ASP A 93 -2.84 -8.96 -4.46
C ASP A 93 -3.80 -8.22 -3.52
N GLN A 94 -3.75 -8.48 -2.21
CA GLN A 94 -4.56 -7.74 -1.22
C GLN A 94 -4.24 -6.24 -1.27
N PHE A 95 -2.97 -5.87 -1.35
CA PHE A 95 -2.55 -4.48 -1.47
C PHE A 95 -3.08 -3.83 -2.75
N TYR A 96 -3.01 -4.55 -3.89
CA TYR A 96 -3.56 -4.09 -5.16
C TYR A 96 -5.08 -3.87 -5.09
N GLU A 97 -5.84 -4.79 -4.49
CA GLU A 97 -7.29 -4.64 -4.31
C GLU A 97 -7.66 -3.42 -3.45
N ILE A 98 -6.92 -3.16 -2.38
CA ILE A 98 -7.16 -2.00 -1.52
C ILE A 98 -6.84 -0.70 -2.27
N ARG A 99 -5.76 -0.67 -3.05
CA ARG A 99 -5.43 0.48 -3.90
C ARG A 99 -6.54 0.80 -4.90
N LYS A 100 -7.14 -0.21 -5.55
CA LYS A 100 -8.29 -0.01 -6.44
C LYS A 100 -9.48 0.63 -5.71
N LYS A 101 -9.78 0.20 -4.47
CA LYS A 101 -10.83 0.83 -3.66
C LYS A 101 -10.53 2.29 -3.37
N VAL A 102 -9.27 2.63 -3.07
CA VAL A 102 -8.84 4.03 -2.86
C VAL A 102 -9.06 4.82 -4.14
N GLU A 103 -8.56 4.33 -5.27
CA GLU A 103 -8.69 4.98 -6.58
C GLU A 103 -10.16 5.26 -6.95
N LEU A 104 -11.07 4.31 -6.73
CA LEU A 104 -12.50 4.51 -6.96
C LEU A 104 -13.06 5.70 -6.16
N ILE A 105 -12.72 5.81 -4.87
CA ILE A 105 -13.16 6.94 -4.04
C ILE A 105 -12.54 8.26 -4.50
N LEU A 106 -11.30 8.23 -5.00
CA LEU A 106 -10.65 9.43 -5.53
C LEU A 106 -11.32 9.91 -6.83
N ASN A 107 -11.72 8.98 -7.70
CA ASN A 107 -12.31 9.26 -9.01
C ASN A 107 -13.82 9.57 -8.97
N GLU A 108 -14.56 9.05 -7.99
CA GLU A 108 -16.00 9.35 -7.79
C GLU A 108 -16.28 10.83 -7.41
N ASN A 109 -15.25 11.64 -7.19
CA ASN A 109 -15.37 13.05 -6.81
C ASN A 109 -14.69 14.01 -7.83
N GLY A 110 -14.47 13.53 -9.06
CA GLY A 110 -13.99 14.33 -10.20
C GLY A 110 -15.14 14.83 -11.08
#